data_AF-W2W8T9-F1
#
_entry.id   AF-W2W8T9-F1
#
_cell.length_a   1.000
_cell.length_b   1.000
_cell.length_c   1.000
_cell.angle_alpha   90.00
_cell.angle_beta   90.00
_cell.angle_gamma   90.00
#
_symmetry.space_group_name_H-M   'P 1'
#
loop_
_entity.id
_entity.type
_entity.pdbx_description
1 polymer ?
#
loop_
_entity_poly.entity_id
_entity_poly.type
_entity_poly.pdbx_seq_one_letter_code
_entity_poly.pdbx_strand_id
1 'polypeptide(L)'
;MHTNALASAAGKPSASENASSGGEFEPWLLKKFITYCRTRCAPRLSVGAAQALQDFYVGVRDDVRRTQGGETTIPVTVRQLEALVRIAESLAKMHLLNEATREHVQEAIRLFSVSTMNAAKDGGTQGLFGGFHEKAQEVEQSINRTLRIGTRVETSALYSRLEAQGYNPNAIQRAIRAMVQKGSLRQLSQYKFVSRVK
;
A
#
# COMPACT_ATOMS: atom_id res chain seq x y z
N MET A 1 -64.55 -10.44 -23.21
CA MET A 1 -63.29 -11.03 -23.73
C MET A 1 -62.32 -9.89 -23.93
N HIS A 2 -61.38 -9.68 -22.99
CA HIS A 2 -59.96 -10.04 -23.14
C HIS A 2 -59.36 -9.36 -24.41
N THR A 3 -58.47 -8.37 -24.33
CA THR A 3 -57.15 -8.45 -23.69
C THR A 3 -56.50 -7.08 -23.42
N ASN A 4 -55.69 -7.09 -22.37
CA ASN A 4 -54.78 -6.07 -21.86
C ASN A 4 -53.53 -5.90 -22.75
N ALA A 5 -52.99 -4.68 -22.83
CA ALA A 5 -51.55 -4.46 -22.99
C ALA A 5 -51.16 -3.12 -22.33
N LEU A 6 -50.80 -3.21 -21.04
CA LEU A 6 -50.20 -2.13 -20.26
C LEU A 6 -48.73 -1.93 -20.68
N ALA A 7 -48.39 -0.73 -21.15
CA ALA A 7 -47.02 -0.22 -21.15
C ALA A 7 -46.91 0.87 -20.07
N SER A 8 -46.17 0.52 -19.02
CA SER A 8 -45.85 1.30 -17.84
C SER A 8 -45.09 2.60 -18.21
N ALA A 9 -45.67 3.75 -17.89
CA ALA A 9 -44.95 5.03 -17.82
C ALA A 9 -44.50 5.23 -16.36
N ALA A 10 -43.26 4.83 -16.10
CA ALA A 10 -42.61 4.96 -14.81
C ALA A 10 -42.47 6.44 -14.39
N GLY A 11 -42.74 6.67 -13.10
CA GLY A 11 -42.84 7.98 -12.49
C GLY A 11 -41.55 8.80 -12.55
N LYS A 12 -41.73 10.11 -12.69
CA LYS A 12 -40.75 11.11 -12.28
C LYS A 12 -40.55 10.99 -10.77
N PRO A 13 -39.34 10.80 -10.23
CA PRO A 13 -39.10 11.09 -8.85
C PRO A 13 -38.94 12.60 -8.70
N SER A 14 -39.74 13.11 -7.77
CA SER A 14 -39.73 14.43 -7.17
C SER A 14 -38.32 14.93 -6.82
N ALA A 15 -38.07 16.19 -7.13
CA ALA A 15 -37.04 16.97 -6.47
C ALA A 15 -37.38 17.05 -4.98
N SER A 16 -36.66 16.30 -4.16
CA SER A 16 -36.67 16.45 -2.70
C SER A 16 -35.32 16.99 -2.26
N GLU A 17 -35.40 18.09 -1.53
CA GLU A 17 -34.36 18.79 -0.81
C GLU A 17 -33.40 17.83 -0.06
N ASN A 18 -32.10 18.06 -0.21
CA ASN A 18 -31.10 17.68 0.77
C ASN A 18 -30.03 18.78 0.81
N ALA A 19 -30.31 19.81 1.62
CA ALA A 19 -29.31 20.77 2.05
C ALA A 19 -28.50 20.16 3.22
N SER A 20 -27.17 20.19 3.10
CA SER A 20 -26.13 19.69 4.02
C SER A 20 -25.72 18.20 3.92
N SER A 21 -25.34 17.75 2.72
CA SER A 21 -24.41 16.62 2.55
C SER A 21 -23.15 17.11 1.84
N GLY A 22 -21.97 16.77 2.36
CA GLY A 22 -20.67 16.97 1.69
C GLY A 22 -20.63 16.09 0.44
N GLY A 23 -21.35 16.54 -0.58
CA GLY A 23 -21.92 15.71 -1.63
C GLY A 23 -20.87 15.14 -2.55
N GLU A 24 -20.93 13.81 -2.70
CA GLU A 24 -20.28 13.11 -3.77
C GLU A 24 -20.66 13.77 -5.11
N PHE A 25 -19.66 14.21 -5.88
CA PHE A 25 -19.91 14.85 -7.16
C PHE A 25 -20.36 13.83 -8.20
N GLU A 26 -21.32 14.22 -9.04
CA GLU A 26 -21.74 13.45 -10.20
C GLU A 26 -20.51 13.02 -11.05
N PRO A 27 -20.40 11.74 -11.46
CA PRO A 27 -19.21 11.24 -12.18
C PRO A 27 -18.90 12.00 -13.47
N TRP A 28 -19.92 12.54 -14.14
CA TRP A 28 -19.78 13.42 -15.31
C TRP A 28 -19.00 14.70 -14.97
N LEU A 29 -19.20 15.26 -13.76
CA LEU A 29 -18.63 16.54 -13.34
C LEU A 29 -17.15 16.37 -13.11
N LEU A 30 -16.82 15.29 -12.40
CA LEU A 30 -15.46 14.91 -12.08
C LEU A 30 -14.65 14.67 -13.35
N LYS A 31 -15.21 14.01 -14.37
CA LYS A 31 -14.55 13.83 -15.68
C LYS A 31 -14.24 15.17 -16.36
N LYS A 32 -15.20 16.10 -16.39
CA LYS A 32 -14.98 17.44 -16.96
C LYS A 32 -13.93 18.21 -16.17
N PHE A 33 -14.00 18.16 -14.83
CA PHE A 33 -13.05 18.81 -13.95
C PHE A 33 -11.62 18.28 -14.14
N ILE A 34 -11.43 16.95 -14.15
CA ILE A 34 -10.13 16.32 -14.41
C ILE A 34 -9.58 16.75 -15.78
N THR A 35 -10.43 16.77 -16.81
CA THR A 35 -10.03 17.18 -18.16
C THR A 35 -9.58 18.65 -18.18
N TYR A 36 -10.31 19.52 -17.49
CA TYR A 36 -9.94 20.93 -17.34
C TYR A 36 -8.59 21.09 -16.63
N CYS A 37 -8.42 20.46 -15.46
CA CYS A 37 -7.18 20.54 -14.69
C CYS A 37 -5.97 20.01 -15.47
N ARG A 38 -6.13 18.92 -16.24
CA ARG A 38 -5.04 18.34 -17.05
C ARG A 38 -4.63 19.20 -18.24
N THR A 39 -5.56 19.96 -18.81
CA THR A 39 -5.31 20.77 -20.01
C THR A 39 -4.87 22.20 -19.69
N ARG A 40 -5.32 22.75 -18.57
CA ARG A 40 -5.09 24.17 -18.21
C ARG A 40 -4.03 24.38 -17.13
N CYS A 41 -3.79 23.39 -16.27
CA CYS A 41 -2.87 23.54 -15.14
C CYS A 41 -1.63 22.66 -15.31
N ALA A 42 -0.46 23.27 -15.34
CA ALA A 42 0.83 22.59 -15.37
C ALA A 42 1.72 23.12 -14.23
N PRO A 43 1.42 22.75 -12.97
CA PRO A 43 2.14 23.28 -11.83
C PRO A 43 3.63 22.94 -11.88
N ARG A 44 4.44 23.81 -11.27
CA ARG A 44 5.88 23.62 -11.08
C ARG A 44 6.22 23.73 -9.61
N LEU A 45 7.27 23.06 -9.18
CA LEU A 45 7.76 23.16 -7.81
C LEU A 45 8.24 24.58 -7.50
N SER A 46 7.72 25.14 -6.41
CA SER A 46 8.29 26.34 -5.80
C SER A 46 9.67 26.02 -5.19
N VAL A 47 10.51 27.05 -5.02
CA VAL A 47 11.85 26.90 -4.43
C VAL A 47 11.78 26.29 -3.02
N GLY A 48 10.82 26.73 -2.20
CA GLY A 48 10.62 26.19 -0.85
C GLY A 48 10.17 24.73 -0.82
N ALA A 49 9.41 24.29 -1.84
CA ALA A 49 9.01 22.90 -1.99
C ALA A 49 10.17 22.01 -2.43
N ALA A 50 11.03 22.51 -3.33
CA ALA A 50 12.24 21.81 -3.75
C ALA A 50 13.23 21.59 -2.59
N GLN A 51 13.41 22.60 -1.74
CA GLN A 51 14.22 22.50 -0.51
C GLN A 51 13.66 21.44 0.44
N ALA A 52 12.34 21.45 0.70
CA ALA A 52 11.72 20.45 1.56
C ALA A 52 11.89 19.00 1.06
N LEU A 53 11.86 18.78 -0.27
CA LEU A 53 12.15 17.46 -0.85
C LEU A 53 13.61 17.05 -0.68
N GLN A 54 14.54 18.01 -0.82
CA GLN A 54 15.97 17.76 -0.62
C GLN A 54 16.27 17.39 0.84
N ASP A 55 15.72 18.14 1.79
CA ASP A 55 15.88 17.89 3.23
C ASP A 55 15.36 16.49 3.60
N PHE A 56 14.17 16.13 3.08
CA PHE A 56 13.61 14.80 3.27
C PHE A 56 14.51 13.70 2.70
N TYR A 57 15.03 13.89 1.49
CA TYR A 57 15.93 12.91 0.86
C TYR A 57 17.21 12.68 1.68
N VAL A 58 17.84 13.77 2.11
CA VAL A 58 19.08 13.71 2.90
C VAL A 58 18.80 13.04 4.25
N GLY A 59 17.72 13.43 4.94
CA GLY A 59 17.32 12.82 6.21
C GLY A 59 17.12 11.31 6.11
N VAL A 60 16.34 10.85 5.12
CA VAL A 60 16.12 9.41 4.94
C VAL A 60 17.42 8.68 4.58
N ARG A 61 18.31 9.29 3.79
CA ARG A 61 19.58 8.67 3.43
C ARG A 61 20.54 8.57 4.61
N ASP A 62 20.52 9.54 5.51
CA ASP A 62 21.31 9.53 6.73
C ASP A 62 20.79 8.49 7.73
N ASP A 63 19.47 8.35 7.86
CA ASP A 63 18.84 7.34 8.70
C ASP A 63 19.18 5.92 8.21
N VAL A 64 19.17 5.69 6.90
CA VAL A 64 19.61 4.43 6.30
C VAL A 64 21.08 4.13 6.65
N ARG A 65 21.96 5.15 6.63
CA ARG A 65 23.39 4.98 6.99
C ARG A 65 23.59 4.66 8.48
N ARG A 66 22.83 5.30 9.37
CA ARG A 66 22.91 5.07 10.82
C ARG A 66 22.34 3.71 11.23
N THR A 67 21.35 3.21 10.50
CA THR A 67 20.63 1.96 10.82
C THR A 67 21.27 0.70 10.21
N GLN A 68 22.49 0.80 9.66
CA GLN A 68 23.25 -0.30 9.03
C GLN A 68 23.52 -1.53 9.92
N GLY A 69 23.05 -1.55 11.16
CA GLY A 69 23.21 -2.66 12.11
C GLY A 69 21.97 -3.50 12.44
N GLY A 70 20.76 -3.23 11.92
CA GLY A 70 19.64 -4.10 12.32
C GLY A 70 18.22 -3.82 11.82
N GLU A 71 17.98 -2.82 10.96
CA GLU A 71 16.63 -2.65 10.43
C GLU A 71 16.58 -2.32 8.93
N THR A 72 15.73 -3.10 8.27
CA THR A 72 15.43 -3.18 6.84
C THR A 72 14.95 -1.85 6.26
N THR A 73 15.81 -0.84 6.24
CA THR A 73 15.48 0.50 5.75
C THR A 73 15.67 0.52 4.24
N ILE A 74 14.58 0.62 3.49
CA ILE A 74 14.62 0.66 2.03
C ILE A 74 15.27 1.98 1.61
N PRO A 75 16.35 1.94 0.80
CA PRO A 75 16.99 3.17 0.34
C PRO A 75 16.03 3.95 -0.56
N VAL A 76 15.88 5.26 -0.30
CA VAL A 76 15.11 6.13 -1.19
C VAL A 76 15.87 6.33 -2.50
N THR A 77 15.25 5.92 -3.61
CA THR A 77 15.80 6.04 -4.95
C THR A 77 15.38 7.35 -5.62
N VAL A 78 16.13 7.77 -6.64
CA VAL A 78 15.79 8.96 -7.45
C VAL A 78 14.40 8.82 -8.10
N ARG A 79 13.99 7.59 -8.45
CA ARG A 79 12.65 7.30 -8.97
C ARG A 79 11.55 7.61 -7.95
N GLN A 80 11.79 7.32 -6.67
CA GLN A 80 10.82 7.63 -5.61
C GLN A 80 10.72 9.13 -5.36
N LEU A 81 11.84 9.87 -5.49
CA LEU A 81 11.78 11.33 -5.48
C LEU A 81 10.95 11.87 -6.65
N GLU A 82 11.16 11.36 -7.86
CA GLU A 82 10.34 11.75 -9.02
C GLU A 82 8.85 11.45 -8.79
N ALA A 83 8.54 10.32 -8.16
CA ALA A 83 7.16 9.98 -7.79
C ALA A 83 6.57 10.98 -6.78
N LEU A 84 7.34 11.38 -5.76
CA LEU A 84 6.92 12.42 -4.80
C LEU A 84 6.65 13.77 -5.48
N VAL A 85 7.51 14.17 -6.41
CA VAL A 85 7.31 15.38 -7.24
C VAL A 85 5.99 15.30 -8.00
N ARG A 86 5.71 14.19 -8.68
CA ARG A 86 4.46 13.99 -9.43
C ARG A 86 3.23 14.01 -8.52
N ILE A 87 3.31 13.49 -7.30
CA ILE A 87 2.21 13.55 -6.33
C ILE A 87 1.98 15.01 -5.89
N ALA A 88 3.03 15.74 -5.52
CA ALA A 88 2.92 17.14 -5.11
C ALA A 88 2.34 18.03 -6.22
N GLU A 89 2.80 17.86 -7.46
CA GLU A 89 2.23 18.56 -8.63
C GLU A 89 0.76 18.19 -8.87
N SER A 90 0.38 16.93 -8.64
CA SER A 90 -1.00 16.48 -8.79
C SER A 90 -1.92 17.10 -7.73
N LEU A 91 -1.44 17.26 -6.49
CA LEU A 91 -2.17 17.96 -5.43
C LEU A 91 -2.36 19.43 -5.78
N ALA A 92 -1.29 20.13 -6.18
CA ALA A 92 -1.38 21.53 -6.63
C ALA A 92 -2.37 21.69 -7.80
N LYS A 93 -2.35 20.73 -8.75
CA LYS A 93 -3.26 20.69 -9.90
C LYS A 93 -4.73 20.54 -9.51
N MET A 94 -5.04 19.77 -8.47
CA MET A 94 -6.41 19.65 -7.94
C MET A 94 -6.92 20.95 -7.33
N HIS A 95 -6.02 21.77 -6.78
CA HIS A 95 -6.32 23.11 -6.28
C HIS A 95 -6.27 24.20 -7.36
N LEU A 96 -6.08 23.83 -8.63
CA LEU A 96 -5.92 24.76 -9.77
C LEU A 96 -4.76 25.76 -9.57
N LEU A 97 -3.74 25.38 -8.80
CA LEU A 97 -2.57 26.21 -8.55
C LEU A 97 -1.54 26.04 -9.68
N ASN A 98 -0.84 27.14 -9.98
CA ASN A 98 0.26 27.16 -10.95
C ASN A 98 1.60 26.74 -10.34
N GLU A 99 1.70 26.72 -9.02
CA GLU A 99 2.92 26.34 -8.31
C GLU A 99 2.60 25.35 -7.18
N ALA A 100 3.48 24.36 -7.02
CA ALA A 100 3.42 23.42 -5.92
C ALA A 100 4.19 23.98 -4.71
N THR A 101 3.46 24.24 -3.63
CA THR A 101 3.99 24.76 -2.36
C THR A 101 4.57 23.64 -1.49
N ARG A 102 5.23 24.05 -0.40
CA ARG A 102 5.78 23.13 0.61
C ARG A 102 4.73 22.21 1.23
N GLU A 103 3.50 22.70 1.39
CA GLU A 103 2.39 21.94 1.98
C GLU A 103 2.04 20.71 1.13
N HIS A 104 2.03 20.85 -0.20
CA HIS A 104 1.77 19.73 -1.10
C HIS A 104 2.87 18.68 -1.05
N VAL A 105 4.13 19.10 -0.87
CA VAL A 105 5.26 18.17 -0.67
C VAL A 105 5.15 17.43 0.65
N GLN A 106 4.80 18.13 1.73
CA GLN A 106 4.60 17.50 3.04
C GLN A 106 3.48 16.45 3.00
N GLU A 107 2.38 16.76 2.32
CA GLU A 107 1.29 15.81 2.14
C GLU A 107 1.69 14.62 1.25
N ALA A 108 2.46 14.87 0.17
CA ALA A 108 3.01 13.80 -0.66
C ALA A 108 3.93 12.86 0.15
N ILE A 109 4.79 13.40 1.00
CA ILE A 109 5.67 12.64 1.89
C ILE A 109 4.85 11.83 2.90
N ARG A 110 3.79 12.42 3.48
CA ARG A 110 2.90 11.74 4.41
C ARG A 110 2.23 10.54 3.74
N LEU A 111 1.65 10.72 2.56
CA LEU A 111 1.04 9.66 1.76
C LEU A 111 2.03 8.56 1.40
N PHE A 112 3.24 8.95 0.97
CA PHE A 112 4.31 8.02 0.63
C PHE A 112 4.77 7.21 1.84
N SER A 113 4.90 7.83 3.00
CA SER A 113 5.30 7.16 4.25
C SER A 113 4.27 6.13 4.67
N VAL A 114 2.97 6.48 4.64
CA VAL A 114 1.89 5.54 4.92
C VAL A 114 1.86 4.39 3.92
N SER A 115 2.01 4.68 2.62
CA SER A 115 2.05 3.65 1.58
C SER A 115 3.24 2.71 1.76
N THR A 116 4.43 3.24 2.09
CA THR A 116 5.65 2.45 2.30
C THR A 116 5.56 1.62 3.58
N MET A 117 5.04 2.17 4.68
CA MET A 117 4.86 1.45 5.95
C MET A 117 3.77 0.39 5.88
N ASN A 118 2.69 0.62 5.13
CA ASN A 118 1.67 -0.40 4.89
C ASN A 118 2.22 -1.50 3.98
N ALA A 119 2.93 -1.14 2.90
CA ALA A 119 3.63 -2.10 2.05
C ALA A 119 4.67 -2.93 2.81
N ALA A 120 5.33 -2.32 3.80
CA ALA A 120 6.26 -2.97 4.72
C ALA A 120 5.61 -4.05 5.59
N LYS A 121 4.43 -3.71 6.12
CA LYS A 121 3.65 -4.60 6.99
C LYS A 121 3.00 -5.73 6.21
N ASP A 122 2.46 -5.43 5.03
CA ASP A 122 1.68 -6.38 4.22
C ASP A 122 2.56 -7.35 3.42
N GLY A 123 3.87 -7.10 3.32
CA GLY A 123 4.81 -7.99 2.63
C GLY A 123 4.54 -8.13 1.13
N GLY A 124 3.70 -7.27 0.55
CA GLY A 124 3.17 -7.39 -0.82
C GLY A 124 4.05 -6.80 -1.91
N THR A 125 5.24 -6.28 -1.60
CA THR A 125 6.10 -5.61 -2.59
C THR A 125 7.25 -6.51 -3.02
N GLN A 126 6.89 -7.65 -3.60
CA GLN A 126 7.78 -8.57 -4.30
C GLN A 126 8.25 -7.90 -5.62
N GLY A 127 9.07 -6.84 -5.53
CA GLY A 127 9.70 -6.22 -6.70
C GLY A 127 9.93 -4.70 -6.66
N LEU A 128 9.21 -3.95 -5.82
CA LEU A 128 9.34 -2.48 -5.79
C LEU A 128 10.10 -1.94 -4.56
N PHE A 129 10.18 -2.73 -3.49
CA PHE A 129 10.82 -2.37 -2.22
C PHE A 129 11.55 -3.59 -1.67
N GLY A 130 12.73 -3.91 -2.23
CA GLY A 130 13.49 -5.15 -1.97
C GLY A 130 14.08 -5.33 -0.56
N GLY A 131 13.46 -4.78 0.49
CA GLY A 131 14.05 -4.71 1.83
C GLY A 131 13.49 -5.68 2.88
N PHE A 132 12.30 -6.25 2.73
CA PHE A 132 11.66 -7.00 3.85
C PHE A 132 12.08 -8.47 4.00
N HIS A 133 13.12 -8.91 3.30
CA HIS A 133 13.48 -10.32 3.25
C HIS A 133 14.22 -10.83 4.50
N GLU A 134 14.87 -9.98 5.30
CA GLU A 134 15.81 -10.46 6.33
C GLU A 134 15.10 -11.11 7.54
N LYS A 135 14.18 -10.40 8.22
CA LYS A 135 13.39 -10.98 9.33
C LYS A 135 12.49 -12.14 8.88
N ALA A 136 12.04 -12.13 7.62
CA ALA A 136 11.26 -13.25 7.08
C ALA A 136 12.14 -14.49 6.86
N GLN A 137 13.36 -14.31 6.37
CA GLN A 137 14.33 -15.40 6.20
C GLN A 137 14.74 -16.04 7.53
N GLU A 138 14.91 -15.26 8.60
CA GLU A 138 15.17 -15.80 9.93
C GLU A 138 14.04 -16.71 10.43
N VAL A 139 12.79 -16.28 10.22
CA VAL A 139 11.61 -17.09 10.53
C VAL A 139 11.54 -18.34 9.63
N GLU A 140 11.84 -18.22 8.33
CA GLU A 140 11.95 -19.36 7.41
C GLU A 140 12.99 -20.38 7.91
N GLN A 141 14.17 -19.92 8.35
CA GLN A 141 15.21 -20.78 8.91
C GLN A 141 14.75 -21.45 10.21
N SER A 142 14.08 -20.72 11.10
CA SER A 142 13.53 -21.28 12.34
C SER A 142 12.44 -22.31 12.08
N ILE A 143 11.60 -22.10 11.07
CA ILE A 143 10.62 -23.10 10.62
C ILE A 143 11.33 -24.32 10.02
N ASN A 144 12.37 -24.12 9.21
CA ASN A 144 13.16 -25.20 8.62
C ASN A 144 13.95 -26.01 9.65
N ARG A 145 14.38 -25.41 10.76
CA ARG A 145 15.00 -26.11 11.90
C ARG A 145 13.98 -26.93 12.70
N THR A 146 12.76 -26.41 12.85
CA THR A 146 11.73 -27.01 13.70
C THR A 146 10.93 -28.11 12.99
N LEU A 147 10.65 -27.93 11.69
CA LEU A 147 9.86 -28.86 10.89
C LEU A 147 10.77 -29.71 10.01
N ARG A 148 10.83 -31.01 10.31
CA ARG A 148 11.44 -32.01 9.43
C ARG A 148 10.58 -32.18 8.17
N ILE A 149 11.20 -32.57 7.07
CA ILE A 149 10.51 -32.84 5.79
C ILE A 149 9.45 -33.91 6.05
N GLY A 150 8.22 -33.67 5.58
CA GLY A 150 7.08 -34.58 5.74
C GLY A 150 6.35 -34.52 7.10
N THR A 151 6.84 -33.76 8.09
CA THR A 151 6.10 -33.58 9.36
C THR A 151 4.90 -32.66 9.14
N ARG A 152 3.72 -33.11 9.60
CA ARG A 152 2.48 -32.33 9.60
C ARG A 152 2.26 -31.72 10.98
N VAL A 153 2.09 -30.41 11.03
CA VAL A 153 1.81 -29.67 12.27
C VAL A 153 0.56 -28.82 12.08
N GLU A 154 -0.17 -28.59 13.16
CA GLU A 154 -1.30 -27.67 13.16
C GLU A 154 -0.80 -26.22 12.99
N THR A 155 -1.49 -25.46 12.14
CA THR A 155 -1.11 -24.07 11.83
C THR A 155 -1.08 -23.21 13.09
N SER A 156 -2.08 -23.31 13.96
CA SER A 156 -2.15 -22.60 15.25
C SER A 156 -0.97 -22.93 16.16
N ALA A 157 -0.63 -24.21 16.30
CA ALA A 157 0.52 -24.65 17.10
C ALA A 157 1.86 -24.11 16.56
N LEU A 158 1.99 -23.97 15.24
CA LEU A 158 3.16 -23.36 14.62
C LEU A 158 3.22 -21.85 14.91
N TYR A 159 2.10 -21.13 14.81
CA TYR A 159 2.03 -19.71 15.18
C TYR A 159 2.40 -19.50 16.64
N SER A 160 1.76 -20.19 17.58
CA SER A 160 2.03 -20.03 19.01
C SER A 160 3.48 -20.37 19.38
N ARG A 161 4.11 -21.36 18.71
CA ARG A 161 5.51 -21.70 18.95
C ARG A 161 6.48 -20.61 18.44
N LEU A 162 6.18 -19.99 17.31
CA LEU A 162 7.00 -18.92 16.75
C LEU A 162 6.79 -17.60 17.51
N GLU A 163 5.58 -17.35 18.00
CA GLU A 163 5.30 -16.23 18.91
C GLU A 163 6.03 -16.40 20.25
N ALA A 164 6.08 -17.61 20.81
CA ALA A 164 6.87 -17.90 22.02
C ALA A 164 8.39 -17.70 21.82
N GLN A 165 8.88 -17.74 20.58
CA GLN A 165 10.27 -17.44 20.23
C GLN A 165 10.52 -15.93 20.02
N GLY A 166 9.49 -15.08 20.16
CA GLY A 166 9.60 -13.63 20.06
C GLY A 166 9.44 -13.06 18.64
N TYR A 167 8.98 -13.85 17.67
CA TYR A 167 8.75 -13.36 16.31
C TYR A 167 7.42 -12.62 16.19
N ASN A 168 7.42 -11.53 15.42
CA ASN A 168 6.20 -10.76 15.13
C ASN A 168 5.21 -11.61 14.30
N PRO A 169 3.90 -11.62 14.65
CA PRO A 169 2.86 -12.31 13.88
C PRO A 169 2.90 -12.06 12.37
N ASN A 170 3.15 -10.81 11.95
CA ASN A 170 3.22 -10.45 10.53
C ASN A 170 4.43 -11.06 9.81
N ALA A 171 5.57 -11.19 10.50
CA ALA A 171 6.75 -11.84 9.95
C ALA A 171 6.52 -13.35 9.77
N ILE A 172 5.79 -13.98 10.70
CA ILE A 172 5.41 -15.40 10.62
C ILE A 172 4.46 -15.66 9.45
N GLN A 173 3.39 -14.87 9.33
CA GLN A 173 2.45 -15.00 8.21
C GLN A 173 3.17 -14.85 6.87
N ARG A 174 4.10 -13.89 6.78
CA ARG A 174 4.88 -13.64 5.56
C ARG A 174 5.83 -14.79 5.23
N ALA A 175 6.56 -15.31 6.21
CA ALA A 175 7.44 -16.46 6.03
C ALA A 175 6.66 -17.71 5.57
N ILE A 176 5.50 -17.98 6.16
CA ILE A 176 4.64 -19.09 5.74
C ILE A 176 4.15 -18.88 4.30
N ARG A 177 3.64 -17.70 3.95
CA ARG A 177 3.20 -17.38 2.58
C ARG A 177 4.34 -17.52 1.57
N ALA A 178 5.51 -16.99 1.89
CA ALA A 178 6.70 -17.07 1.03
C ALA A 178 7.15 -18.52 0.83
N MET A 179 7.14 -19.35 1.87
CA MET A 179 7.49 -20.77 1.74
C MET A 179 6.44 -21.60 1.00
N VAL A 180 5.16 -21.23 1.08
CA VAL A 180 4.11 -21.83 0.25
C VAL A 180 4.31 -21.47 -1.23
N GLN A 181 4.63 -20.21 -1.53
CA GLN A 181 4.91 -19.76 -2.90
C GLN A 181 6.19 -20.41 -3.47
N LYS A 182 7.22 -20.62 -2.64
CA LYS A 182 8.45 -21.36 -3.00
C LYS A 182 8.24 -22.88 -3.12
N GLY A 183 7.09 -23.41 -2.71
CA GLY A 183 6.79 -24.85 -2.72
C GLY A 183 7.38 -25.65 -1.54
N SER A 184 8.13 -25.00 -0.64
CA SER A 184 8.76 -25.66 0.52
C SER A 184 7.75 -26.00 1.64
N LEU A 185 6.61 -25.32 1.69
CA LEU A 185 5.50 -25.62 2.60
C LEU A 185 4.21 -25.88 1.81
N ARG A 186 3.40 -26.84 2.29
CA ARG A 186 2.06 -27.10 1.77
C ARG A 186 1.04 -26.95 2.88
N GLN A 187 0.00 -26.16 2.63
CA GLN A 187 -1.16 -26.04 3.50
C GLN A 187 -2.21 -27.07 3.10
N LEU A 188 -2.78 -27.76 4.09
CA LEU A 188 -3.70 -28.89 3.93
C LEU A 188 -4.97 -28.65 4.74
N SER A 189 -6.09 -29.23 4.29
CA SER A 189 -7.37 -29.23 5.02
C SER A 189 -7.83 -27.82 5.43
N GLN A 190 -8.10 -26.96 4.44
CA GLN A 190 -8.55 -25.57 4.67
C GLN A 190 -7.61 -24.76 5.59
N TYR A 191 -6.30 -24.77 5.30
CA TYR A 191 -5.28 -24.04 6.06
C TYR A 191 -5.08 -24.47 7.52
N LYS A 192 -5.75 -25.54 7.99
CA LYS A 192 -5.64 -26.03 9.37
C LYS A 192 -4.30 -26.68 9.66
N PHE A 193 -3.65 -27.26 8.66
CA PHE A 193 -2.37 -27.94 8.81
C PHE A 193 -1.33 -27.45 7.82
N VAL A 194 -0.08 -27.44 8.25
CA VAL A 194 1.10 -27.16 7.43
C VAL A 194 1.98 -28.39 7.41
N SER A 195 2.41 -28.82 6.23
CA SER A 195 3.46 -29.82 6.06
C SER A 195 4.61 -29.27 5.22
N ARG A 196 5.84 -29.62 5.60
CA ARG A 196 7.03 -29.25 4.82
C ARG A 196 7.22 -30.24 3.68
N VAL A 197 7.33 -29.73 2.47
CA VAL A 197 7.53 -30.49 1.24
C VAL A 197 8.93 -30.19 0.70
N LYS A 198 9.53 -31.15 -0.01
CA LYS A 198 10.90 -31.07 -0.54
C LYS A 198 11.00 -30.06 -1.68
#